data_AF-R9M7C8-F1
#
_entry.id   AF-R9M7C8-F1
#
_cell.length_a   1.000
_cell.length_b   1.000
_cell.length_c   1.000
_cell.angle_alpha   90.00
_cell.angle_beta   90.00
_cell.angle_gamma   90.00
#
_symmetry.space_group_name_H-M   'P 1'
#
loop_
_entity.id
_entity.type
_entity.pdbx_description
1 polymer ?
#
loop_
_entity_poly.entity_id
_entity_poly.type
_entity_poly.pdbx_seq_one_letter_code
_entity_poly.pdbx_strand_id
1 'polypeptide(L)'
;MLCISMKPGEYFTVGGSTVVQLDRLTGDRVHLTVNAPREVPILRGAVLERSGGERPACVFDPPARPVRQLPWNGAKRAALADLRRTLEGMEDAPEVRILREKLDLIFSWPPEGGGE
;
A
#
# COMPACT_ATOMS: atom_id res chain seq x y z
N MET A 1 -8.43 8.96 -17.28
CA MET A 1 -7.32 9.24 -16.33
C MET A 1 -6.01 8.84 -16.99
N LEU A 2 -4.98 9.68 -16.93
CA LEU A 2 -3.65 9.37 -17.44
C LEU A 2 -2.70 9.10 -16.26
N CYS A 3 -1.96 7.99 -16.31
CA CYS A 3 -0.95 7.64 -15.31
C CYS A 3 0.43 7.67 -15.97
N ILE A 4 1.37 8.40 -15.37
CA ILE A 4 2.72 8.60 -15.90
C ILE A 4 3.72 8.28 -14.78
N SER A 5 4.76 7.51 -15.10
CA SER A 5 5.88 7.27 -14.20
C SER A 5 7.02 8.22 -14.54
N MET A 6 7.64 8.82 -13.52
CA MET A 6 8.66 9.85 -13.68
C MET A 6 9.82 9.63 -12.72
N LYS A 7 11.04 9.94 -13.15
CA LYS A 7 12.22 10.03 -12.30
C LYS A 7 12.35 11.43 -11.67
N PRO A 8 13.09 11.56 -10.55
CA PRO A 8 13.47 12.88 -10.03
C PRO A 8 14.12 13.75 -11.09
N GLY A 9 13.66 14.99 -11.22
CA GLY A 9 14.07 15.96 -12.22
C GLY A 9 13.19 16.01 -13.47
N GLU A 10 12.43 14.95 -13.77
CA GLU A 10 11.53 14.93 -14.93
C GLU A 10 10.29 15.81 -14.71
N TYR A 11 9.68 16.28 -15.80
CA TYR A 11 8.48 17.11 -15.80
C TYR A 11 7.53 16.74 -16.94
N PHE A 12 6.27 17.15 -16.80
CA PHE A 12 5.28 17.13 -17.89
C PHE A 12 4.49 18.43 -17.91
N THR A 13 3.81 18.69 -19.03
CA THR A 13 3.02 19.90 -19.22
C THR A 13 1.55 19.56 -19.48
N VAL A 14 0.65 20.34 -18.91
CA VAL A 14 -0.80 20.28 -19.16
C VAL A 14 -1.22 21.55 -19.88
N GLY A 15 -1.83 21.40 -21.06
CA GLY A 15 -2.31 22.54 -21.85
C GLY A 15 -1.24 23.54 -22.29
N GLY A 16 0.04 23.16 -22.25
CA GLY A 16 1.19 24.02 -22.62
C GLY A 16 1.52 25.16 -21.65
N SER A 17 0.62 25.49 -20.72
CA SER A 17 0.79 26.61 -19.77
C SER A 17 1.07 26.17 -18.34
N THR A 18 0.71 24.92 -17.98
CA THR A 18 0.93 24.37 -16.65
C THR A 18 2.04 23.32 -16.71
N VAL A 19 3.10 23.51 -15.94
CA VAL A 19 4.24 22.60 -15.82
C VAL A 19 4.21 21.93 -14.45
N VAL A 20 4.32 20.61 -14.43
CA VAL A 20 4.41 19.82 -13.20
C VAL A 20 5.74 19.07 -13.22
N GLN A 21 6.58 19.32 -12.23
CA GLN A 21 7.91 18.71 -12.10
C GLN A 21 8.00 17.88 -10.83
N LEU A 22 8.63 16.70 -10.95
CA LEU A 22 8.99 15.86 -9.82
C LEU A 22 10.36 16.28 -9.31
N ASP A 23 10.41 16.93 -8.14
CA ASP A 23 11.66 17.41 -7.54
C ASP A 23 12.42 16.25 -6.88
N ARG A 24 11.78 15.59 -5.90
CA ARG A 24 12.37 14.47 -5.17
C ARG A 24 11.32 13.55 -4.56
N LEU A 25 11.73 12.30 -4.35
CA LEU A 25 10.98 11.30 -3.59
C LEU A 25 11.66 11.05 -2.24
N THR A 26 10.91 11.07 -1.15
CA THR A 26 11.41 10.80 0.20
C THR A 26 10.42 9.91 0.95
N GLY A 27 10.76 8.62 1.07
CA GLY A 27 9.87 7.64 1.68
C GLY A 27 8.56 7.52 0.90
N ASP A 28 7.45 7.83 1.56
CA ASP A 28 6.10 7.85 1.01
C ASP A 28 5.64 9.24 0.52
N ARG A 29 6.53 10.23 0.56
CA ARG A 29 6.23 11.61 0.15
C ARG A 29 6.94 11.98 -1.13
N VAL A 30 6.21 12.63 -2.02
CA VAL A 30 6.76 13.25 -3.23
C VAL A 30 6.77 14.77 -3.07
N HIS A 31 7.85 15.40 -3.52
CA HIS A 31 7.91 16.84 -3.70
C HIS A 31 7.60 17.15 -5.16
N LEU A 32 6.48 17.83 -5.38
CA LEU A 32 6.02 18.27 -6.69
C LEU A 32 6.08 19.79 -6.75
N THR A 33 6.64 20.30 -7.84
CA THR A 33 6.63 21.72 -8.17
C THR A 33 5.63 21.94 -9.30
N VAL A 34 4.64 22.79 -9.06
CA VAL A 34 3.61 23.13 -10.05
C VAL A 34 3.76 24.60 -10.41
N ASN A 35 4.05 24.86 -11.67
CA ASN A 35 4.06 26.19 -12.25
C ASN A 35 2.84 26.32 -13.17
N ALA A 36 1.92 27.22 -12.84
CA ALA A 36 0.73 27.47 -13.62
C ALA A 36 0.45 28.98 -13.70
N PRO A 37 -0.32 29.45 -14.70
CA PRO A 37 -0.79 30.83 -14.75
C PRO A 37 -1.60 31.18 -13.49
N ARG A 38 -1.63 32.48 -13.13
CA ARG A 38 -2.30 32.94 -11.89
C ARG A 38 -3.80 32.72 -11.91
N GLU A 39 -4.37 32.59 -13.09
CA GLU A 39 -5.78 32.32 -13.33
C GLU A 39 -6.17 30.88 -12.97
N VAL A 40 -5.19 29.97 -12.86
CA VAL A 40 -5.40 28.57 -12.51
C VAL A 40 -5.06 28.33 -11.02
N PRO A 41 -6.05 28.12 -10.14
CA PRO A 41 -5.79 27.94 -8.72
C PRO A 41 -5.12 26.58 -8.44
N ILE A 42 -4.07 26.58 -7.63
CA ILE A 42 -3.38 25.38 -7.16
C ILE A 42 -3.73 25.16 -5.69
N LEU A 43 -4.54 24.15 -5.40
CA LEU A 43 -5.02 23.85 -4.04
C LEU A 43 -4.66 22.42 -3.63
N ARG A 44 -4.35 22.24 -2.34
CA ARG A 44 -4.28 20.90 -1.74
C ARG A 44 -5.70 20.37 -1.52
N GLY A 45 -5.92 19.06 -1.68
CA GLY A 45 -7.23 18.44 -1.47
C GLY A 45 -7.86 18.78 -0.12
N ALA A 46 -7.10 18.68 0.96
CA ALA A 46 -7.57 19.05 2.31
C ALA A 46 -7.91 20.56 2.47
N VAL A 47 -7.37 21.44 1.62
CA VAL A 47 -7.76 22.86 1.60
C VAL A 47 -9.06 23.03 0.82
N LEU A 48 -9.17 22.43 -0.36
CA LEU A 48 -10.39 22.44 -1.18
C LEU A 48 -11.61 21.94 -0.41
N GLU A 49 -11.49 20.78 0.23
CA GLU A 49 -12.58 20.13 0.96
C GLU A 49 -13.03 20.93 2.19
N ARG A 50 -12.08 21.54 2.92
CA ARG A 50 -12.41 22.41 4.08
C ARG A 50 -13.11 23.70 3.68
N SER A 51 -12.83 24.21 2.48
CA SER A 51 -13.51 25.40 1.94
C SER A 51 -14.89 25.09 1.34
N GLY A 52 -15.39 23.85 1.50
CA GLY A 52 -16.69 23.42 0.99
C GLY A 52 -16.67 22.93 -0.46
N GLY A 53 -15.48 22.77 -1.06
CA GLY A 53 -15.34 22.12 -2.36
C GLY A 53 -15.53 20.61 -2.27
N GLU A 54 -16.10 20.00 -3.31
CA GLU A 54 -16.25 18.55 -3.37
C GLU A 54 -14.93 17.87 -3.75
N ARG A 55 -14.66 16.71 -3.14
CA ARG A 55 -13.52 15.87 -3.51
C ARG A 55 -13.72 15.33 -4.94
N PRO A 56 -12.77 15.51 -5.87
CA PRO A 56 -12.94 15.03 -7.24
C PRO A 56 -13.10 13.51 -7.31
N ALA A 57 -14.08 13.04 -8.08
CA ALA A 57 -14.42 11.61 -8.20
C ALA A 57 -13.28 10.71 -8.71
N CYS A 58 -12.26 11.29 -9.37
CA CYS A 58 -11.09 10.57 -9.86
C CYS A 58 -9.97 10.37 -8.82
N VAL A 59 -10.15 10.84 -7.57
CA VAL A 59 -9.15 10.69 -6.49
C VAL A 59 -9.39 9.41 -5.71
N PHE A 60 -8.50 8.43 -5.84
CA PHE A 60 -8.56 7.16 -5.11
C PHE A 60 -7.97 7.30 -3.70
N ASP A 61 -8.48 6.48 -2.78
CA ASP A 61 -7.80 6.26 -1.51
C ASP A 61 -6.60 5.33 -1.71
N PRO A 62 -5.49 5.57 -0.99
CA PRO A 62 -4.34 4.69 -1.06
C PRO A 62 -4.79 3.27 -0.64
N PRO A 63 -4.28 2.22 -1.31
CA PRO A 63 -4.55 0.86 -0.85
C PRO A 63 -4.14 0.76 0.62
N ALA A 64 -4.96 0.08 1.42
CA ALA A 64 -4.61 -0.19 2.81
C ALA A 64 -3.20 -0.76 2.81
N ARG A 65 -2.25 -0.06 3.45
CA ARG A 65 -0.87 -0.56 3.49
C ARG A 65 -0.95 -1.98 4.04
N PRO A 66 -0.37 -2.99 3.35
CA PRO A 66 -0.19 -4.27 3.98
C PRO A 66 0.57 -3.96 5.27
N VAL A 67 -0.04 -4.22 6.43
CA VAL A 67 0.65 -4.16 7.70
C VAL A 67 1.89 -4.98 7.48
N ARG A 68 3.07 -4.35 7.58
CA ARG A 68 4.36 -5.03 7.37
C ARG A 68 4.30 -6.26 8.27
N GLN A 69 4.03 -7.43 7.68
CA GLN A 69 3.90 -8.64 8.47
C GLN A 69 5.22 -8.74 9.21
N LEU A 70 5.14 -8.78 10.55
CA LEU A 70 6.33 -8.87 11.39
C LEU A 70 7.23 -9.94 10.77
N PRO A 71 8.52 -9.65 10.51
CA PRO A 71 9.40 -10.53 9.76
C PRO A 71 9.26 -11.96 10.29
N TRP A 72 9.04 -12.89 9.36
CA TRP A 72 8.83 -14.29 9.65
C TRP A 72 10.15 -14.90 10.12
N ASN A 73 10.42 -14.80 11.42
CA ASN A 73 11.64 -15.35 12.00
C ASN A 73 11.52 -16.87 12.18
N GLY A 74 12.66 -17.55 12.35
CA GLY A 74 12.71 -19.00 12.55
C GLY A 74 11.87 -19.49 13.73
N ALA A 75 11.76 -18.70 14.80
CA ALA A 75 10.94 -19.03 15.97
C ALA A 75 9.44 -19.11 15.63
N LYS A 76 8.91 -18.18 14.82
CA LYS A 76 7.51 -18.24 14.35
C LYS A 76 7.25 -19.42 13.43
N ARG A 77 8.23 -19.79 12.58
CA ARG A 77 8.17 -21.01 11.75
C ARG A 77 8.06 -22.27 12.60
N ALA A 78 8.93 -22.39 13.61
CA ALA A 78 8.93 -23.52 14.53
C ALA A 78 7.60 -23.61 15.30
N ALA A 79 7.12 -22.48 15.85
CA ALA A 79 5.85 -22.44 16.56
C ALA A 79 4.64 -22.83 15.69
N LEU A 80 4.58 -22.40 14.43
CA LEU A 80 3.51 -22.81 13.51
C LEU A 80 3.60 -24.30 13.17
N ALA A 81 4.81 -24.83 12.96
CA ALA A 81 5.02 -26.25 12.70
C ALA A 81 4.57 -27.12 13.88
N ASP A 82 4.90 -26.69 15.11
CA ASP A 82 4.47 -27.38 16.33
C ASP A 82 2.95 -27.32 16.50
N LEU A 83 2.32 -26.15 16.27
CA LEU A 83 0.86 -26.02 16.30
C LEU A 83 0.16 -26.93 15.29
N ARG A 84 0.68 -27.02 14.05
CA ARG A 84 0.14 -27.93 13.03
C ARG A 84 0.26 -29.40 13.47
N ARG A 85 1.41 -29.81 14.02
CA ARG A 85 1.63 -31.16 14.56
C ARG A 85 0.68 -31.47 15.72
N THR A 86 0.43 -30.51 16.60
CA THR A 86 -0.55 -30.67 17.69
C THR A 86 -1.95 -30.91 17.12
N LEU A 87 -2.35 -30.15 16.09
CA LEU A 87 -3.68 -30.32 15.47
C LEU A 87 -3.84 -31.62 14.69
N GLU A 88 -2.75 -32.22 14.18
CA GLU A 88 -2.77 -33.54 13.54
C GLU A 88 -3.07 -34.67 14.53
N GLY A 89 -2.62 -34.52 15.79
CA GLY A 89 -2.86 -35.50 16.85
C GLY A 89 -4.22 -35.36 17.55
N MET A 90 -5.00 -34.34 17.22
CA MET A 90 -6.35 -34.13 17.77
C MET A 90 -7.40 -34.85 16.94
N GLU A 91 -8.49 -35.27 17.58
CA GLU A 91 -9.67 -35.82 16.90
C GLU A 91 -10.23 -34.81 15.90
N ASP A 92 -10.77 -35.30 14.79
CA ASP A 92 -11.28 -34.47 13.68
C ASP A 92 -12.64 -33.83 14.02
N ALA A 93 -12.60 -32.95 15.02
CA ALA A 93 -13.72 -32.17 15.51
C ALA A 93 -13.89 -30.89 14.66
N PRO A 94 -15.11 -30.34 14.55
CA PRO A 94 -15.37 -29.13 13.77
C PRO A 94 -14.52 -27.94 14.20
N GLU A 95 -14.19 -27.83 15.49
CA GLU A 95 -13.31 -26.79 16.04
C GLU A 95 -11.87 -26.90 15.52
N VAL A 96 -11.37 -28.13 15.36
CA VAL A 96 -10.02 -28.40 14.84
C VAL A 96 -9.94 -28.03 13.36
N ARG A 97 -11.00 -28.30 12.58
CA ARG A 97 -11.10 -27.90 11.17
C ARG A 97 -11.13 -26.39 11.01
N ILE A 98 -11.97 -25.69 11.78
CA ILE A 98 -12.04 -24.22 11.79
C ILE A 98 -10.67 -23.62 12.16
N LEU A 99 -9.97 -24.21 13.13
CA LEU A 99 -8.66 -23.73 13.55
C LEU A 99 -7.61 -23.94 12.44
N ARG A 100 -7.62 -25.08 11.74
CA ARG A 100 -6.75 -25.32 10.57
C ARG A 100 -7.01 -24.30 9.47
N GLU A 101 -8.28 -24.07 9.10
CA GLU A 101 -8.65 -23.07 8.09
C GLU A 101 -8.19 -21.66 8.47
N LYS A 102 -8.38 -21.26 9.73
CA LYS A 102 -7.91 -19.96 10.23
C LYS A 102 -6.40 -19.84 10.19
N LEU A 103 -5.66 -20.89 10.55
CA LEU A 103 -4.21 -20.89 10.46
C LEU A 103 -3.76 -20.77 9.00
N ASP A 104 -4.40 -21.47 8.07
CA ASP A 104 -4.06 -21.36 6.64
C ASP A 104 -4.42 -19.99 6.06
N LEU A 105 -5.48 -19.32 6.53
CA LEU A 105 -5.79 -17.92 6.16
C LEU A 105 -4.80 -16.91 6.74
N ILE A 106 -4.32 -17.11 7.97
CA ILE A 106 -3.36 -16.20 8.60
C ILE A 106 -1.96 -16.41 8.02
N PHE A 107 -1.63 -17.63 7.61
CA PHE A 107 -0.29 -18.05 7.18
C PHE A 107 -0.25 -18.57 5.74
N SER A 108 -1.09 -18.03 4.83
CA SER A 108 -1.36 -18.57 3.49
C SER A 108 -0.19 -18.61 2.50
N TRP A 109 1.02 -18.19 2.88
CA TRP A 109 2.19 -18.24 2.01
C TRP A 109 3.51 -18.11 2.81
N PRO A 110 4.45 -19.06 2.72
CA PRO A 110 5.86 -18.73 2.80
C PRO A 110 6.31 -18.20 1.43
N PRO A 111 6.94 -17.01 1.32
CA PRO A 111 7.67 -16.69 0.10
C PRO A 111 8.75 -17.75 -0.09
N GLU A 112 8.50 -18.70 -0.99
CA GLU A 112 9.59 -19.44 -1.61
C GLU A 112 10.48 -18.41 -2.32
N GLY A 113 11.73 -18.31 -1.88
CA GLY A 113 12.74 -17.44 -2.49
C GLY A 113 12.94 -16.11 -1.78
N GLY A 114 13.66 -16.13 -0.67
CA GLY A 114 14.09 -14.91 0.02
C GLY A 114 15.18 -15.17 1.05
N GLY A 115 16.35 -15.63 0.60
CA GLY A 115 17.59 -15.62 1.39
C GLY A 115 18.30 -16.97 1.45
N GLU A 116 19.17 -17.21 0.47
CA GLU A 116 20.62 -17.07 0.72
C GLU A 116 21.14 -15.95 -0.20
#